data_AF-A0A355G9J8-F1
#
_entry.id   AF-A0A355G9J8-F1
#
_cell.length_a   1.000
_cell.length_b   1.000
_cell.length_c   1.000
_cell.angle_alpha   90.00
_cell.angle_beta   90.00
_cell.angle_gamma   90.00
#
_symmetry.space_group_name_H-M   'P 1'
#
loop_
_entity.id
_entity.type
_entity.pdbx_description
1 polymer ?
#
loop_
_entity_poly.entity_id
_entity_poly.type
_entity_poly.pdbx_seq_one_letter_code
_entity_poly.pdbx_strand_id
1 'polypeptide(L)' 'LYHGILEGSHTVVHCRAGIGRAGMTAAAILLHHGLTTPEAFALISKRRRVPVPDTPEQHHWILKHEKQITGKENIL' A
#
# COMPACT_ATOMS: atom_id res chain seq x y z
N LEU A 1 1.31 -12.61 -4.31
CA LEU A 1 1.98 -11.30 -4.56
C LEU A 1 3.13 -11.06 -3.60
N TYR A 2 2.86 -10.91 -2.29
CA TYR A 2 3.89 -10.55 -1.31
C TYR A 2 5.09 -11.53 -1.24
N HIS A 3 4.83 -12.85 -1.10
CA HIS A 3 5.91 -13.84 -1.09
C HIS A 3 6.78 -13.81 -2.35
N GLY A 4 6.16 -13.71 -3.54
CA GLY A 4 6.91 -13.59 -4.79
C GLY A 4 7.80 -12.34 -4.84
N ILE A 5 7.37 -11.21 -4.26
CA ILE A 5 8.21 -10.00 -4.12
C ILE A 5 9.40 -10.29 -3.20
N LEU A 6 9.19 -10.97 -2.07
CA LEU A 6 10.28 -11.36 -1.16
C LEU A 6 11.27 -12.33 -1.80
N GLU A 7 10.80 -13.18 -2.72
CA GLU A 7 11.61 -14.12 -3.51
C GLU A 7 12.31 -13.45 -4.71
N GLY A 8 12.15 -12.14 -4.91
CA GLY A 8 12.84 -11.36 -5.95
C GLY A 8 12.07 -11.21 -7.27
N SER A 9 10.78 -11.55 -7.32
CA SER A 9 9.96 -11.38 -8.53
C SER A 9 9.79 -9.91 -8.92
N HIS A 10 9.97 -9.60 -10.21
CA HIS A 10 9.64 -8.30 -10.78
C HIS A 10 8.13 -8.17 -11.02
N THR A 11 7.40 -7.61 -10.05
CA THR A 11 5.94 -7.50 -10.12
C THR A 11 5.47 -6.08 -10.45
N VAL A 12 4.52 -5.97 -11.37
CA VAL A 12 3.87 -4.69 -11.73
C VAL A 12 2.41 -4.69 -11.26
N VAL A 13 2.00 -3.57 -10.65
CA VAL A 13 0.59 -3.27 -10.35
C VAL A 13 0.21 -1.98 -11.06
N HIS A 14 -0.90 -1.99 -11.80
CA HIS A 14 -1.40 -0.80 -12.47
C HIS A 14 -2.91 -0.61 -12.27
N CYS A 15 -3.37 0.60 -12.57
CA CYS A 15 -4.78 0.89 -12.79
C CYS A 15 -4.90 1.71 -14.08
N ARG A 16 -5.26 2.99 -13.98
CA ARG A 16 -5.17 3.97 -15.07
C ARG A 16 -3.95 4.87 -14.90
N ALA A 17 -3.96 5.78 -13.93
CA ALA A 17 -2.84 6.72 -13.69
C ALA A 17 -1.75 6.18 -12.74
N GLY A 18 -1.97 5.01 -12.13
CA GLY A 18 -1.03 4.46 -11.14
C GLY A 18 -0.93 5.27 -9.84
N ILE A 19 -1.96 6.05 -9.51
CA ILE A 19 -2.00 6.94 -8.33
C ILE A 19 -3.03 6.43 -7.30
N GLY A 20 -4.28 6.18 -7.73
CA GLY A 20 -5.34 5.69 -6.83
C GLY A 20 -5.20 4.23 -6.45
N ARG A 21 -6.00 3.35 -7.07
CA ARG A 21 -6.03 1.90 -6.75
C ARG A 21 -4.65 1.22 -6.73
N ALA A 22 -3.78 1.54 -7.70
CA ALA A 22 -2.42 0.99 -7.71
C ALA A 22 -1.58 1.48 -6.52
N GLY A 23 -1.72 2.75 -6.14
CA GLY A 23 -1.09 3.32 -4.95
C GLY A 23 -1.62 2.69 -3.66
N MET A 24 -2.93 2.44 -3.58
CA MET A 24 -3.54 1.71 -2.46
C MET A 24 -2.98 0.29 -2.33
N THR A 25 -2.87 -0.46 -3.44
CA THR A 25 -2.28 -1.81 -3.42
C THR A 25 -0.81 -1.78 -3.01
N ALA A 26 -0.03 -0.83 -3.52
CA ALA A 26 1.37 -0.65 -3.10
C ALA A 26 1.47 -0.33 -1.61
N ALA A 27 0.59 0.52 -1.08
CA ALA A 27 0.54 0.84 0.34
C ALA A 27 0.22 -0.42 1.17
N ALA A 28 -0.80 -1.19 0.78
CA ALA A 28 -1.17 -2.41 1.48
C ALA A 28 -0.01 -3.43 1.57
N ILE A 29 0.79 -3.57 0.50
CA ILE A 29 1.98 -4.44 0.51
C ILE A 29 3.04 -3.93 1.49
N LEU A 30 3.30 -2.62 1.50
CA LEU A 30 4.27 -2.00 2.43
C LEU A 30 3.81 -2.11 3.89
N LEU A 31 2.51 -1.96 4.14
CA LEU A 31 1.91 -2.13 5.47
C LEU A 31 2.07 -3.57 5.94
N HIS A 32 1.73 -4.52 5.07
CA HIS A 32 1.93 -5.94 5.33
C HIS A 32 3.40 -6.28 5.60
N HIS A 33 4.33 -5.56 4.98
CA HIS A 33 5.77 -5.68 5.26
C HIS A 33 6.21 -5.08 6.60
N GLY A 34 5.41 -4.20 7.20
CA GLY A 34 5.65 -3.61 8.52
C GLY A 34 5.80 -2.09 8.55
N LEU A 35 5.62 -1.39 7.42
CA LEU A 35 5.58 0.08 7.42
C LEU A 35 4.25 0.57 7.99
N THR A 36 4.29 1.74 8.63
CA THR A 36 3.07 2.45 9.00
C THR A 36 2.39 3.07 7.78
N THR A 37 1.08 3.38 7.90
CA THR A 37 0.34 4.10 6.84
C THR A 37 1.03 5.38 6.35
N PRO A 38 1.51 6.29 7.23
CA PRO A 38 2.23 7.49 6.79
C PRO A 38 3.54 7.19 6.06
N GLU A 39 4.34 6.23 6.53
CA GLU A 39 5.61 5.86 5.90
C GLU A 39 5.39 5.28 4.50
N ALA A 40 4.39 4.41 4.34
CA ALA A 40 4.06 3.81 3.06
C ALA A 40 3.66 4.86 2.02
N PHE A 41 2.74 5.78 2.36
CA PHE A 41 2.32 6.81 1.43
C PHE A 41 3.40 7.86 1.15
N ALA A 42 4.25 8.19 2.13
CA ALA A 42 5.42 9.04 1.90
C ALA A 42 6.39 8.40 0.91
N LEU A 43 6.68 7.10 1.07
CA LEU A 43 7.55 6.36 0.16
C LEU A 43 6.98 6.29 -1.26
N ILE A 44 5.70 5.96 -1.41
CA ILE A 44 5.05 5.85 -2.72
C ILE A 44 4.97 7.23 -3.39
N SER A 45 4.55 8.27 -2.67
CA SER A 45 4.45 9.63 -3.20
C SER A 45 5.82 10.13 -3.68
N LYS A 46 6.89 9.88 -2.91
CA LYS A 46 8.26 10.20 -3.30
C LYS A 46 8.66 9.52 -4.61
N ARG A 47 8.30 8.25 -4.81
CA ARG A 47 8.60 7.51 -6.05
C ARG A 47 7.74 7.94 -7.23
N ARG A 48 6.47 8.28 -7.00
CA ARG A 48 5.53 8.74 -8.02
C ARG A 48 5.70 10.22 -8.37
N ARG A 49 6.39 11.00 -7.53
CA ARG A 49 6.61 12.45 -7.66
C ARG A 49 5.29 13.26 -7.67
N VAL A 50 4.24 12.67 -7.10
CA VAL A 50 2.91 13.26 -6.92
C VAL A 50 2.33 12.73 -5.61
N PRO A 51 1.36 13.43 -5.00
CA PRO A 51 0.61 12.88 -3.87
C PRO A 51 -0.03 11.54 -4.22
N VAL A 52 0.08 10.58 -3.30
CA VAL A 52 -0.58 9.28 -3.34
C VAL A 52 -1.18 9.01 -1.95
N PRO A 53 -2.42 8.53 -1.84
CA PRO A 53 -3.31 8.11 -2.93
C PRO A 53 -4.02 9.28 -3.62
N ASP A 54 -4.91 8.99 -4.56
CA ASP A 54 -5.59 9.97 -5.43
C ASP A 54 -6.61 10.81 -4.65
N THR A 55 -7.26 10.22 -3.64
CA THR A 55 -8.29 10.90 -2.85
C THR A 55 -8.14 10.65 -1.34
N PRO A 56 -8.64 11.56 -0.50
CA PRO A 56 -8.66 11.36 0.95
C PRO A 56 -9.41 10.10 1.38
N GLU A 57 -10.48 9.72 0.67
CA GLU A 57 -11.28 8.53 0.97
C GLU A 57 -10.46 7.24 0.78
N GLN A 58 -9.54 7.22 -0.19
CA GLN A 58 -8.63 6.10 -0.41
C GLN A 58 -7.62 5.99 0.74
N HIS A 59 -7.10 7.12 1.23
CA HIS A 59 -6.23 7.14 2.40
C HIS A 59 -6.97 6.66 3.65
N HIS A 60 -8.18 7.18 3.87
CA HIS A 60 -9.04 6.78 4.99
C HIS A 60 -9.41 5.29 4.92
N TRP A 61 -9.63 4.75 3.72
CA TRP A 61 -9.87 3.33 3.53
C TRP A 61 -8.68 2.50 4.02
N ILE A 62 -7.44 2.87 3.68
CA ILE A 62 -6.26 2.14 4.18
C ILE A 62 -6.16 2.20 5.71
N LEU A 63 -6.35 3.39 6.31
CA LEU A 63 -6.35 3.54 7.77
C LEU A 63 -7.41 2.66 8.44
N LYS A 64 -8.64 2.66 7.91
CA LYS A 64 -9.75 1.87 8.44
C LYS A 64 -9.48 0.36 8.42
N HIS A 65 -8.71 -0.13 7.45
CA HIS A 65 -8.45 -1.56 7.24
C HIS A 65 -7.00 -1.95 7.61
N GLU A 66 -6.25 -1.10 8.32
CA GLU A 66 -4.83 -1.33 8.63
C GLU A 66 -4.59 -2.63 9.42
N LYS A 67 -5.47 -2.97 10.37
CA LYS A 67 -5.39 -4.23 11.14
C LYS A 67 -5.54 -5.47 10.25
N GLN A 68 -6.46 -5.41 9.28
CA GLN A 68 -6.72 -6.48 8.32
C GLN A 68 -5.52 -6.67 7.38
N ILE A 69 -5.01 -5.55 6.84
CA ILE A 69 -3.87 -5.54 5.92
C ILE A 69 -2.62 -6.10 6.60
N THR A 70 -2.37 -5.70 7.86
CA THR A 70 -1.20 -6.15 8.64
C THR A 70 -1.37 -7.57 9.21
N GLY A 71 -2.53 -8.21 9.03
CA GLY A 71 -2.81 -9.54 9.58
C GLY A 71 -2.90 -9.60 11.11
N LYS A 72 -3.01 -8.44 11.78
CA LYS A 72 -3.07 -8.32 13.24
C LYS A 72 -4.45 -8.65 13.84
N GLU A 73 -5.43 -9.04 13.02
CA GLU A 73 -6.77 -9.43 13.49
C GLU A 73 -6.86 -10.87 14.03
N ASN A 74 -5.84 -11.72 13.83
CA ASN A 74 -5.88 -13.14 14.22
C ASN A 74 -5.03 -13.49 15.47
N ILE A 75 -4.89 -12.57 16.43
CA ILE A 75 -4.27 -12.86 17.73
C ILE A 75 -5.26 -12.54 18.86
N LEU A 76 -6.31 -13.35 18.95
CA LEU A 76 -7.06 -13.64 20.18
C LEU A 76 -7.51 -15.10 20.14
#